data_AF-A0A960RLE7-F1
#
_entry.id   AF-A0A960RLE7-F1
#
_cell.length_a   1.000
_cell.length_b   1.000
_cell.length_c   1.000
_cell.angle_alpha   90.00
_cell.angle_beta   90.00
_cell.angle_gamma   90.00
#
_symmetry.space_group_name_H-M   'P 1'
#
loop_
_entity.id
_entity.type
_entity.pdbx_description
1 polymer ?
#
loop_
_entity_poly.entity_id
_entity_poly.type
_entity_poly.pdbx_seq_one_letter_code
_entity_poly.pdbx_strand_id
1 'polypeptide(L)'
;MNFLPFVTIIITILALFSVSFFDRSIIGIREKNIYLAHYYGIREAKAERVEHEYTSRVKNHTPNTSSNQSREQHSPIKYFRNERIGWERGRLNLSSLLSDPQKWPALQEVAEAYIWTLYKDASFFPKDPEFPKTLINALVEIYQNSKTPPNLNEIILEDSLQTIFYKMLKGTHYYDLDHHQGYPPFASFFTFEGQESPPIQFHYANNTLLTIVLGEKNAQTLVIEEKSAIKSSFQKRSPFHHRSNLETLFSHNPPESSSLDLLDFEYVSSKEKRVMYQDPATQITVIAP
;
A
#
# COMPACT_ATOMS: atom_id res chain seq x y z
N MET A 1 15.38 32.30 68.19
CA MET A 1 15.66 32.65 66.78
C MET A 1 14.49 32.18 65.92
N ASN A 2 13.95 33.07 65.08
CA ASN A 2 12.79 32.74 64.25
C ASN A 2 13.28 32.00 63.00
N PHE A 3 13.09 30.67 62.94
CA PHE A 3 13.58 29.81 61.86
C PHE A 3 12.74 29.86 60.58
N LEU A 4 11.52 30.40 60.67
CA LEU A 4 10.55 30.46 59.58
C LEU A 4 11.08 31.12 58.29
N PRO A 5 11.80 32.27 58.35
CA PRO A 5 12.32 32.94 57.15
C PRO A 5 13.36 32.10 56.39
N PHE A 6 14.11 31.27 57.10
CA PHE A 6 15.13 30.41 56.50
C PHE A 6 14.49 29.25 55.73
N VAL A 7 13.44 28.66 56.31
CA VAL A 7 12.67 27.58 55.67
C VAL A 7 11.94 28.08 54.42
N THR A 8 11.33 29.28 54.46
CA THR A 8 10.67 29.86 53.29
C THR A 8 11.66 30.15 52.16
N ILE A 9 12.87 30.66 52.45
CA ILE A 9 13.89 30.89 51.43
C ILE A 9 14.28 29.57 50.74
N ILE A 10 14.51 28.50 51.51
CA ILE A 10 14.87 27.18 50.95
C ILE A 10 13.77 26.63 50.06
N ILE A 11 12.50 26.70 50.50
CA ILE A 11 11.35 26.25 49.70
C ILE A 11 11.23 27.05 48.41
N THR A 12 11.47 28.36 48.47
CA THR A 12 11.40 29.24 47.29
C THR A 12 12.49 28.90 46.27
N ILE A 13 13.71 28.62 46.74
CA ILE A 13 14.83 28.18 45.88
C ILE A 13 14.47 26.84 45.22
N LEU A 14 13.98 25.86 45.97
CA LEU A 14 13.59 24.56 45.43
C LEU A 14 12.45 24.66 44.41
N ALA A 15 11.45 25.52 44.66
CA ALA A 15 10.37 25.78 43.73
C ALA A 15 10.88 26.39 42.41
N LEU A 16 11.79 27.36 42.47
CA LEU A 16 12.42 27.96 41.28
C LEU A 16 13.21 26.94 40.47
N PHE A 17 13.98 26.07 41.13
CA PHE A 17 14.71 24.99 40.45
C PHE A 17 13.76 23.98 39.79
N SER A 18 12.69 23.59 40.48
CA SER A 18 11.69 22.65 39.95
C SER A 18 11.00 23.19 38.70
N VAL A 19 10.56 24.45 38.72
CA VAL A 19 9.94 25.12 37.57
C VAL A 19 10.92 25.20 36.40
N SER A 20 12.18 25.57 36.64
CA SER A 20 13.18 25.67 35.58
C SER A 20 13.51 24.32 34.92
N PHE A 21 13.56 23.24 35.70
CA PHE A 21 13.75 21.88 35.16
C PHE A 21 12.54 21.39 34.38
N PHE A 22 11.33 21.66 34.88
CA PHE A 22 10.09 21.28 34.21
C PHE A 22 9.93 22.01 32.87
N ASP A 23 10.17 23.32 32.84
CA ASP A 23 10.15 24.13 31.62
C ASP A 23 11.17 23.63 30.60
N ARG A 24 12.41 23.33 31.02
CA ARG A 24 13.42 22.75 30.12
C ARG A 24 12.98 21.42 29.51
N SER A 25 12.31 20.57 30.29
CA SER A 25 11.81 19.28 29.80
C SER A 25 10.71 19.46 28.76
N ILE A 26 9.77 20.39 28.99
CA ILE A 26 8.66 20.68 28.08
C ILE A 26 9.19 21.34 26.80
N ILE A 27 10.13 22.27 26.93
CA ILE A 27 10.81 22.91 25.80
C ILE A 27 11.53 21.85 24.97
N GLY A 28 12.28 20.92 25.58
CA GLY A 28 12.96 19.85 24.86
C GLY A 28 12.01 18.91 24.10
N ILE A 29 10.85 18.57 24.69
CA ILE A 29 9.81 17.78 24.01
C ILE A 29 9.21 18.56 22.84
N ARG A 30 8.91 19.85 23.03
CA ARG A 30 8.40 20.71 21.96
C ARG A 30 9.39 20.90 20.83
N GLU A 31 10.66 21.16 21.13
CA GLU A 31 11.73 21.28 20.13
C GLU A 31 11.91 19.99 19.35
N LYS A 32 11.90 18.83 20.03
CA LYS A 32 11.96 17.53 19.35
C LYS A 32 10.77 17.33 18.40
N ASN A 33 9.56 17.67 18.83
CA ASN A 33 8.36 17.54 18.00
C ASN A 33 8.38 18.51 16.81
N ILE A 34 8.84 19.75 17.01
CA ILE A 34 9.01 20.74 15.94
C ILE A 34 10.08 20.26 14.95
N TYR A 35 11.19 19.71 15.43
CA TYR A 35 12.25 19.16 14.60
C TYR A 35 11.76 17.97 13.78
N LEU A 36 11.00 17.05 14.39
CA LEU A 36 10.39 15.92 13.69
C LEU A 36 9.38 16.39 12.65
N ALA A 37 8.49 17.33 12.99
CA ALA A 37 7.52 17.90 12.06
C ALA A 37 8.23 18.60 10.87
N HIS A 38 9.28 19.37 11.13
CA HIS A 38 10.09 20.00 10.10
C HIS A 38 10.79 18.97 9.20
N TYR A 39 11.35 17.91 9.79
CA TYR A 39 11.99 16.83 9.03
C TYR A 39 10.98 16.06 8.17
N TYR A 40 9.78 15.80 8.68
CA TYR A 40 8.69 15.18 7.91
C TYR A 40 8.22 16.10 6.79
N GLY A 41 8.00 17.39 7.05
CA GLY A 41 7.62 18.36 6.03
C GLY A 41 8.66 18.52 4.92
N ILE A 42 9.96 18.56 5.24
CA ILE A 42 11.02 18.56 4.22
C ILE A 42 11.01 17.26 3.40
N ARG A 43 10.75 16.13 4.05
CA ARG A 43 10.71 14.83 3.37
C ARG A 43 9.51 14.73 2.43
N GLU A 44 8.35 15.23 2.85
CA GLU A 44 7.14 15.30 2.05
C GLU A 44 7.32 16.25 0.87
N ALA A 45 7.84 17.46 1.09
CA ALA A 45 8.15 18.40 0.01
C ALA A 45 9.18 17.84 -1.01
N LYS A 46 10.13 17.00 -0.56
CA LYS A 46 11.05 16.29 -1.46
C LYS A 46 10.33 15.17 -2.23
N ALA A 47 9.43 14.43 -1.58
CA ALA A 47 8.64 13.39 -2.23
C ALA A 47 7.72 14.00 -3.30
N GLU A 48 7.01 15.08 -2.96
CA GLU A 48 6.17 15.84 -3.90
C GLU A 48 7.00 16.42 -5.04
N ARG A 49 8.21 16.95 -4.78
CA ARG A 49 9.09 17.43 -5.84
C ARG A 49 9.54 16.31 -6.79
N VAL A 50 9.88 15.14 -6.26
CA VAL A 50 10.25 13.97 -7.06
C VAL A 50 9.06 13.46 -7.86
N GLU A 51 7.87 13.41 -7.27
CA GLU A 51 6.64 13.05 -7.95
C GLU A 51 6.27 14.08 -9.03
N HIS A 52 6.43 15.37 -8.75
CA HIS A 52 6.23 16.44 -9.72
C HIS A 52 7.26 16.36 -10.85
N GLU A 53 8.55 16.11 -10.57
CA GLU A 53 9.57 15.89 -11.60
C GLU A 53 9.29 14.63 -12.43
N TYR A 54 8.83 13.55 -11.81
CA TYR A 54 8.44 12.33 -12.51
C TYR A 54 7.24 12.58 -13.42
N THR A 55 6.16 13.18 -12.89
CA THR A 55 4.95 13.49 -13.66
C THR A 55 5.18 14.54 -14.74
N SER A 56 6.05 15.53 -14.50
CA SER A 56 6.43 16.52 -15.53
C SER A 56 7.39 15.95 -16.57
N ARG A 57 8.28 15.00 -16.24
CA ARG A 57 9.05 14.24 -17.25
C ARG A 57 8.14 13.34 -18.09
N VAL A 58 7.13 12.71 -17.46
CA VAL A 58 6.13 11.90 -18.16
C VAL A 58 5.22 12.77 -19.05
N LYS A 59 4.85 13.98 -18.61
CA LYS A 59 4.06 14.93 -19.44
C LYS A 59 4.89 15.59 -20.53
N ASN A 60 6.14 15.96 -20.26
CA ASN A 60 7.05 16.63 -21.21
C ASN A 60 7.78 15.63 -22.14
N HIS A 61 7.55 14.32 -21.97
CA HIS A 61 7.78 13.30 -23.00
C HIS A 61 6.65 13.21 -24.03
N THR A 62 5.84 14.26 -24.16
CA THR A 62 5.20 14.52 -25.45
C THR A 62 6.32 14.87 -26.45
N PRO A 63 6.51 14.09 -27.52
CA PRO A 63 7.53 14.41 -28.50
C PRO A 63 7.18 15.77 -29.10
N ASN A 64 8.11 16.72 -29.01
CA ASN A 64 8.05 17.94 -29.81
C ASN A 64 8.08 17.51 -31.27
N THR A 65 6.90 17.43 -31.87
CA THR A 65 6.69 17.29 -33.30
C THR A 65 7.26 18.53 -33.97
N SER A 66 8.49 18.42 -34.47
CA SER A 66 8.88 19.16 -35.66
C SER A 66 9.80 18.30 -36.53
N SER A 67 9.43 18.29 -37.80
CA SER A 67 10.11 17.70 -38.96
C SER A 67 10.05 16.17 -39.13
N ASN A 68 9.02 15.74 -39.86
CA ASN A 68 9.08 14.82 -41.01
C ASN A 68 10.31 13.89 -41.07
N GLN A 69 10.12 12.60 -40.74
CA GLN A 69 10.42 11.48 -41.63
C GLN A 69 10.01 10.15 -40.98
N SER A 70 9.00 9.53 -41.58
CA SER A 70 8.75 8.10 -41.72
C SER A 70 9.75 7.14 -41.05
N ARG A 71 9.31 6.55 -39.93
CA ARG A 71 9.38 5.11 -39.62
C ARG A 71 8.46 4.87 -38.43
N GLU A 72 7.34 4.20 -38.65
CA GLU A 72 6.56 3.57 -37.58
C GLU A 72 7.44 2.51 -36.91
N GLN A 73 8.31 2.93 -35.99
CA GLN A 73 8.76 2.08 -34.91
C GLN A 73 7.59 2.01 -33.94
N HIS A 74 6.71 1.03 -34.14
CA HIS A 74 5.81 0.61 -33.07
C HIS A 74 6.67 0.23 -31.87
N SER A 75 6.78 1.14 -30.91
CA SER A 75 7.31 0.81 -29.59
C SER A 75 6.50 -0.39 -29.07
N PRO A 76 7.16 -1.46 -28.58
CA PRO A 76 6.44 -2.65 -28.13
C PRO A 76 5.39 -2.25 -27.10
N ILE A 77 4.13 -2.62 -27.35
CA ILE A 77 3.03 -2.31 -26.42
C ILE A 77 3.37 -2.98 -25.09
N LYS A 78 3.64 -2.16 -24.06
CA LYS A 78 3.97 -2.66 -22.72
C LYS A 78 2.77 -3.38 -22.12
N TYR A 79 3.04 -4.49 -21.44
CA TYR A 79 2.00 -5.27 -20.77
C TYR A 79 1.46 -4.47 -19.57
N PHE A 80 0.15 -4.20 -19.56
CA PHE A 80 -0.45 -3.23 -18.65
C PHE A 80 -0.31 -3.60 -17.16
N ARG A 81 -0.19 -4.89 -16.81
CA ARG A 81 -0.04 -5.31 -15.41
C ARG A 81 1.30 -4.91 -14.82
N ASN A 82 2.35 -4.81 -15.64
CA ASN A 82 3.67 -4.36 -15.19
C ASN A 82 3.65 -2.88 -14.77
N GLU A 83 2.73 -2.09 -15.32
CA GLU A 83 2.52 -0.69 -14.95
C GLU A 83 1.60 -0.53 -13.72
N ARG A 84 0.98 -1.62 -13.24
CA ARG A 84 0.01 -1.63 -12.13
C ARG A 84 0.61 -2.12 -10.80
N ILE A 85 1.90 -2.40 -10.76
CA ILE A 85 2.59 -2.74 -9.52
C ILE A 85 2.45 -1.55 -8.55
N GLY A 86 1.95 -1.83 -7.34
CA GLY A 86 1.73 -0.81 -6.31
C GLY A 86 0.51 0.10 -6.51
N TRP A 87 -0.35 -0.15 -7.50
CA TRP A 87 -1.60 0.61 -7.66
C TRP A 87 -2.55 0.37 -6.50
N GLU A 88 -3.18 1.43 -6.01
CA GLU A 88 -4.12 1.40 -4.87
C GLU A 88 -5.20 0.32 -5.02
N ARG A 89 -5.85 0.28 -6.19
CA ARG A 89 -6.90 -0.69 -6.52
C ARG A 89 -6.39 -2.12 -6.74
N GLY A 90 -5.09 -2.30 -6.92
CA GLY A 90 -4.44 -3.60 -7.11
C GLY A 90 -3.95 -4.23 -5.80
N ARG A 91 -4.16 -3.56 -4.66
CA ARG A 91 -3.81 -4.08 -3.33
C ARG A 91 -4.74 -5.23 -2.95
N LEU A 92 -4.20 -6.21 -2.23
CA LEU A 92 -5.00 -7.25 -1.58
C LEU A 92 -5.73 -6.64 -0.38
N ASN A 93 -7.06 -6.66 -0.40
CA ASN A 93 -7.87 -6.15 0.68
C ASN A 93 -8.15 -7.24 1.71
N LEU A 94 -7.74 -7.00 2.95
CA LEU A 94 -7.90 -7.89 4.09
C LEU A 94 -9.12 -7.54 4.95
N SER A 95 -9.90 -6.52 4.56
CA SER A 95 -11.06 -6.05 5.33
C SER A 95 -12.10 -7.15 5.58
N SER A 96 -12.26 -8.11 4.66
CA SER A 96 -13.18 -9.24 4.80
C SER A 96 -12.79 -10.19 5.95
N LEU A 97 -11.50 -10.24 6.32
CA LEU A 97 -11.02 -11.00 7.49
C LEU A 97 -11.47 -10.36 8.81
N LEU A 98 -11.79 -9.06 8.82
CA LEU A 98 -12.20 -8.38 10.06
C LEU A 98 -13.57 -8.85 10.56
N SER A 99 -14.47 -9.19 9.65
CA SER A 99 -15.85 -9.55 9.99
C SER A 99 -15.98 -11.02 10.40
N ASP A 100 -15.35 -11.91 9.63
CA ASP A 100 -15.43 -13.36 9.88
C ASP A 100 -14.21 -14.09 9.26
N PRO A 101 -13.07 -14.15 9.97
CA PRO A 101 -11.85 -14.77 9.45
C PRO A 101 -12.04 -16.21 8.99
N GLN A 102 -12.93 -16.97 9.65
CA GLN A 102 -13.17 -18.38 9.36
C GLN A 102 -13.92 -18.60 8.03
N LYS A 103 -14.66 -17.59 7.56
CA LYS A 103 -15.34 -17.64 6.25
C LYS A 103 -14.42 -17.38 5.07
N TRP A 104 -13.22 -16.85 5.30
CA TRP A 104 -12.29 -16.45 4.24
C TRP A 104 -10.93 -17.18 4.34
N PRO A 105 -10.90 -18.53 4.43
CA PRO A 105 -9.65 -19.28 4.53
C PRO A 105 -8.76 -19.08 3.30
N ALA A 106 -9.36 -19.01 2.10
CA ALA A 106 -8.62 -18.74 0.87
C ALA A 106 -7.97 -17.35 0.87
N LEU A 107 -8.63 -16.32 1.44
CA LEU A 107 -8.04 -14.98 1.54
C LEU A 107 -6.83 -14.98 2.48
N GLN A 108 -6.93 -15.68 3.60
CA GLN A 108 -5.83 -15.87 4.54
C GLN A 108 -4.64 -16.56 3.86
N GLU A 109 -4.87 -17.69 3.18
CA GLU A 109 -3.84 -18.44 2.45
C GLU A 109 -3.18 -17.60 1.35
N VAL A 110 -3.97 -16.87 0.55
CA VAL A 110 -3.45 -15.97 -0.48
C VAL A 110 -2.61 -14.85 0.14
N ALA A 111 -3.06 -14.25 1.24
CA ALA A 111 -2.31 -13.21 1.93
C ALA A 111 -0.98 -13.73 2.48
N GLU A 112 -0.97 -14.90 3.10
CA GLU A 112 0.23 -15.57 3.61
C GLU A 112 1.24 -15.85 2.49
N ALA A 113 0.76 -16.48 1.41
CA ALA A 113 1.58 -16.78 0.24
C ALA A 113 2.12 -15.51 -0.42
N TYR A 114 1.36 -14.41 -0.38
CA TYR A 114 1.78 -13.14 -0.96
C TYR A 114 2.86 -12.46 -0.15
N ILE A 115 2.71 -12.39 1.18
CA ILE A 115 3.78 -11.91 2.07
C ILE A 115 5.04 -12.74 1.85
N TRP A 116 4.91 -14.07 1.87
CA TRP A 116 6.05 -14.96 1.64
C TRP A 116 6.72 -14.67 0.29
N THR A 117 5.95 -14.57 -0.79
CA THR A 117 6.50 -14.31 -2.13
C THR A 117 7.23 -12.97 -2.22
N LEU A 118 6.73 -11.92 -1.56
CA LEU A 118 7.31 -10.57 -1.63
C LEU A 118 8.58 -10.41 -0.77
N TYR A 119 8.68 -11.13 0.37
CA TYR A 119 9.71 -10.86 1.36
C TYR A 119 10.61 -12.05 1.70
N LYS A 120 10.33 -13.27 1.21
CA LYS A 120 11.13 -14.47 1.54
C LYS A 120 12.63 -14.30 1.29
N ASP A 121 13.03 -13.48 0.32
CA ASP A 121 14.45 -13.28 -0.02
C ASP A 121 15.11 -12.16 0.80
N ALA A 122 14.32 -11.41 1.57
CA ALA A 122 14.83 -10.34 2.40
C ALA A 122 15.63 -10.87 3.61
N SER A 123 16.79 -10.26 3.86
CA SER A 123 17.66 -10.65 4.98
C SER A 123 17.03 -10.43 6.35
N PHE A 124 16.07 -9.50 6.45
CA PHE A 124 15.38 -9.21 7.70
C PHE A 124 14.14 -10.08 7.94
N PHE A 125 13.66 -10.78 6.91
CA PHE A 125 12.42 -11.54 6.97
C PHE A 125 12.66 -12.92 7.56
N PRO A 126 11.90 -13.35 8.58
CA PRO A 126 12.05 -14.68 9.17
C PRO A 126 11.85 -15.78 8.14
N LYS A 127 12.66 -16.84 8.23
CA LYS A 127 12.48 -18.04 7.40
C LYS A 127 11.47 -19.03 8.00
N ASP A 128 10.72 -18.58 8.99
CA ASP A 128 9.63 -19.32 9.60
C ASP A 128 8.39 -19.25 8.70
N PRO A 129 7.89 -20.39 8.17
CA PRO A 129 6.72 -20.40 7.30
C PRO A 129 5.44 -19.95 7.99
N GLU A 130 5.36 -19.98 9.33
CA GLU A 130 4.17 -19.52 10.07
C GLU A 130 4.17 -17.99 10.28
N PHE A 131 5.30 -17.30 10.03
CA PHE A 131 5.41 -15.86 10.25
C PHE A 131 4.35 -15.02 9.51
N PRO A 132 4.07 -15.24 8.21
CA PRO A 132 3.02 -14.51 7.49
C PRO A 132 1.66 -14.60 8.20
N LYS A 133 1.29 -15.79 8.67
CA LYS A 133 0.05 -16.04 9.37
C LYS A 133 -0.02 -15.28 10.70
N THR A 134 1.05 -15.36 11.50
CA THR A 134 1.16 -14.62 12.75
C THR A 134 1.02 -13.11 12.52
N LEU A 135 1.68 -12.58 11.50
CA LEU A 135 1.59 -11.16 11.15
C LEU A 135 0.17 -10.75 10.74
N ILE A 136 -0.48 -11.51 9.85
CA ILE A 136 -1.86 -11.22 9.41
C ILE A 136 -2.83 -11.26 10.60
N ASN A 137 -2.74 -12.28 11.45
CA ASN A 137 -3.60 -12.40 12.63
C ASN A 137 -3.43 -11.21 13.58
N ALA A 138 -2.19 -10.78 13.83
CA ALA A 138 -1.92 -9.62 14.68
C ALA A 138 -2.49 -8.33 14.07
N LEU A 139 -2.41 -8.15 12.75
CA LEU A 139 -3.02 -7.01 12.07
C LEU A 139 -4.55 -7.05 12.17
N VAL A 140 -5.16 -8.20 11.88
CA VAL A 140 -6.63 -8.39 11.97
C VAL A 140 -7.12 -8.09 13.39
N GLU A 141 -6.44 -8.59 14.42
CA GLU A 141 -6.78 -8.34 15.82
C GLU A 141 -6.73 -6.84 16.16
N ILE A 142 -5.70 -6.12 15.71
CA ILE A 142 -5.60 -4.67 15.93
C ILE A 142 -6.76 -3.93 15.27
N TYR A 143 -7.10 -4.27 14.03
CA TYR A 143 -8.21 -3.62 13.31
C TYR A 143 -9.58 -3.96 13.92
N GLN A 144 -9.80 -5.19 14.38
CA GLN A 144 -11.04 -5.60 15.06
C GLN A 144 -11.24 -4.88 16.40
N ASN A 145 -10.16 -4.67 17.15
CA ASN A 145 -10.21 -4.03 18.48
C ASN A 145 -10.20 -2.48 18.41
N SER A 146 -9.94 -1.90 17.24
CA SER A 146 -9.85 -0.46 17.05
C SER A 146 -11.21 0.16 16.72
N LYS A 147 -11.66 1.12 17.53
CA LYS A 147 -12.86 1.93 17.22
C LYS A 147 -12.69 2.78 15.98
N THR A 148 -11.47 3.26 15.75
CA THR A 148 -11.05 4.02 14.57
C THR A 148 -9.89 3.25 13.94
N PRO A 149 -10.07 2.65 12.74
CA PRO A 149 -9.02 1.88 12.08
C PRO A 149 -7.76 2.74 11.91
N PRO A 150 -6.60 2.33 12.45
CA PRO A 150 -5.36 3.05 12.25
C PRO A 150 -4.91 2.94 10.79
N ASN A 151 -4.14 3.92 10.33
CA ASN A 151 -3.37 3.73 9.10
C ASN A 151 -2.32 2.63 9.31
N LEU A 152 -1.99 1.86 8.26
CA LEU A 152 -0.96 0.81 8.34
C LEU A 152 0.37 1.33 8.92
N ASN A 153 0.72 2.58 8.67
CA ASN A 153 1.95 3.23 9.16
C ASN A 153 1.95 3.57 10.66
N GLU A 154 0.77 3.57 11.30
CA GLU A 154 0.56 3.94 12.70
C GLU A 154 0.42 2.72 13.61
N ILE A 155 0.38 1.52 13.02
CA ILE A 155 0.25 0.26 13.74
C ILE A 155 1.50 -0.02 14.58
N ILE A 156 1.26 -0.41 15.84
CA ILE A 156 2.28 -0.85 16.78
C ILE A 156 1.97 -2.30 17.15
N LEU A 157 2.87 -3.19 16.75
CA LEU A 157 2.87 -4.62 17.07
C LEU A 157 3.80 -4.90 18.26
N GLU A 158 3.76 -6.14 18.76
CA GLU A 158 4.73 -6.64 19.75
C GLU A 158 6.17 -6.62 19.19
N ASP A 159 7.17 -6.48 20.07
CA ASP A 159 8.56 -6.12 19.73
C ASP A 159 9.19 -6.94 18.58
N SER A 160 9.00 -8.27 18.58
CA SER A 160 9.56 -9.16 17.56
C SER A 160 8.94 -8.92 16.18
N LEU A 161 7.61 -8.74 16.12
CA LEU A 161 6.88 -8.43 14.89
C LEU A 161 7.11 -6.99 14.44
N GLN A 162 7.19 -6.04 15.39
CA GLN A 162 7.30 -4.61 15.10
C GLN A 162 8.54 -4.27 14.29
N THR A 163 9.68 -4.88 14.63
CA THR A 163 10.95 -4.61 13.92
C THR A 163 10.88 -5.05 12.46
N ILE A 164 10.28 -6.20 12.20
CA ILE A 164 10.15 -6.76 10.85
C ILE A 164 9.10 -5.98 10.07
N PHE A 165 7.94 -5.76 10.68
CA PHE A 165 6.83 -5.02 10.06
C PHE A 165 7.22 -3.58 9.73
N TYR A 166 8.00 -2.91 10.58
CA TYR A 166 8.55 -1.59 10.27
C TYR A 166 9.38 -1.59 8.98
N LYS A 167 10.24 -2.60 8.80
CA LYS A 167 11.04 -2.74 7.57
C LYS A 167 10.15 -3.03 6.35
N MET A 168 9.12 -3.86 6.52
CA MET A 168 8.12 -4.13 5.47
C MET A 168 7.35 -2.86 5.08
N LEU A 169 6.94 -2.03 6.06
CA LEU A 169 6.25 -0.76 5.80
C LEU A 169 7.12 0.24 5.03
N LYS A 170 8.42 0.29 5.33
CA LYS A 170 9.34 1.23 4.64
C LYS A 170 9.76 0.73 3.26
N GLY A 171 9.93 -0.57 3.09
CA GLY A 171 10.48 -1.15 1.86
C GLY A 171 11.84 -0.54 1.49
N THR A 172 12.21 -0.65 0.22
CA THR A 172 13.35 0.04 -0.38
C THR A 172 12.90 1.18 -1.30
N HIS A 173 13.80 2.11 -1.59
CA HIS A 173 13.52 3.24 -2.50
C HIS A 173 13.17 2.81 -3.92
N TYR A 174 13.72 1.66 -4.35
CA TYR A 174 13.46 1.04 -5.64
C TYR A 174 13.20 -0.44 -5.40
N TYR A 175 12.18 -0.98 -6.06
CA TYR A 175 11.91 -2.41 -6.06
C TYR A 175 11.46 -2.88 -7.45
N ASP A 176 11.86 -4.10 -7.79
CA ASP A 176 11.48 -4.80 -9.02
C ASP A 176 11.12 -6.24 -8.64
N LEU A 177 9.84 -6.59 -8.80
CA LEU A 177 9.33 -7.91 -8.45
C LEU A 177 9.81 -9.00 -9.41
N ASP A 178 10.00 -8.66 -10.69
CA ASP A 178 10.39 -9.63 -11.71
C ASP A 178 11.87 -10.02 -11.54
N HIS A 179 12.70 -9.07 -11.11
CA HIS A 179 14.14 -9.27 -10.90
C HIS A 179 14.53 -9.50 -9.43
N HIS A 180 13.56 -9.59 -8.51
CA HIS A 180 13.77 -9.70 -7.06
C HIS A 180 14.75 -8.66 -6.50
N GLN A 181 14.68 -7.42 -6.99
CA GLN A 181 15.53 -6.33 -6.53
C GLN A 181 14.78 -5.46 -5.54
N GLY A 182 15.41 -5.17 -4.39
CA GLY A 182 14.76 -4.40 -3.33
C GLY A 182 13.57 -5.12 -2.69
N TYR A 183 12.85 -4.41 -1.82
CA TYR A 183 11.67 -4.92 -1.13
C TYR A 183 10.53 -3.92 -1.25
N PRO A 184 9.34 -4.34 -1.70
CA PRO A 184 8.22 -3.43 -1.80
C PRO A 184 7.76 -2.93 -0.43
N PRO A 185 7.22 -1.70 -0.32
CA PRO A 185 6.50 -1.26 0.86
C PRO A 185 5.20 -2.06 1.05
N PHE A 186 4.91 -2.53 2.25
CA PHE A 186 3.74 -3.35 2.57
C PHE A 186 2.42 -2.68 2.16
N ALA A 187 2.27 -1.39 2.45
CA ALA A 187 1.08 -0.61 2.11
C ALA A 187 0.84 -0.46 0.60
N SER A 188 1.83 -0.74 -0.26
CA SER A 188 1.63 -0.77 -1.71
C SER A 188 0.94 -2.04 -2.19
N PHE A 189 0.85 -3.08 -1.35
CA PHE A 189 0.38 -4.41 -1.72
C PHE A 189 -0.82 -4.89 -0.90
N PHE A 190 -1.04 -4.33 0.30
CA PHE A 190 -2.11 -4.72 1.22
C PHE A 190 -2.92 -3.51 1.68
N THR A 191 -4.20 -3.71 1.97
CA THR A 191 -5.11 -2.70 2.53
C THR A 191 -6.14 -3.34 3.45
N PHE A 192 -6.77 -2.53 4.31
CA PHE A 192 -7.94 -2.89 5.11
C PHE A 192 -9.13 -1.94 4.83
N GLU A 193 -9.07 -1.18 3.72
CA GLU A 193 -10.07 -0.18 3.36
C GLU A 193 -11.37 -0.82 2.89
N GLY A 194 -12.51 -0.30 3.38
CA GLY A 194 -13.85 -0.68 2.93
C GLY A 194 -14.20 -2.15 3.16
N GLN A 195 -14.93 -2.46 4.23
CA GLN A 195 -15.40 -3.84 4.51
C GLN A 195 -16.28 -4.42 3.40
N GLU A 196 -16.96 -3.57 2.63
CA GLU A 196 -17.78 -3.96 1.48
C GLU A 196 -16.98 -4.07 0.17
N SER A 197 -15.71 -3.67 0.16
CA SER A 197 -14.88 -3.78 -1.03
C SER A 197 -14.40 -5.21 -1.24
N PRO A 198 -14.28 -5.68 -2.49
CA PRO A 198 -13.85 -7.04 -2.77
C PRO A 198 -12.39 -7.26 -2.34
N PRO A 199 -12.01 -8.51 -2.01
CA PRO A 199 -10.62 -8.83 -1.64
C PRO A 199 -9.62 -8.48 -2.75
N ILE A 200 -9.95 -8.74 -4.02
CA ILE A 200 -9.05 -8.52 -5.16
C ILE A 200 -9.83 -7.95 -6.33
N GLN A 201 -9.45 -6.76 -6.81
CA GLN A 201 -9.94 -6.25 -8.09
C GLN A 201 -9.11 -6.84 -9.24
N PHE A 202 -9.67 -7.82 -9.95
CA PHE A 202 -8.99 -8.61 -10.98
C PHE A 202 -8.29 -7.75 -12.04
N HIS A 203 -8.95 -6.69 -12.48
CA HIS A 203 -8.39 -5.82 -13.50
C HIS A 203 -7.15 -5.08 -12.99
N TYR A 204 -7.05 -4.77 -11.70
CA TYR A 204 -5.93 -3.99 -11.15
C TYR A 204 -4.85 -4.85 -10.50
N ALA A 205 -5.16 -6.11 -10.15
CA ALA A 205 -4.22 -7.06 -9.60
C ALA A 205 -2.95 -7.21 -10.47
N ASN A 206 -1.79 -7.17 -9.83
CA ASN A 206 -0.52 -7.44 -10.49
C ASN A 206 -0.33 -8.94 -10.76
N ASN A 207 0.66 -9.27 -11.58
CA ASN A 207 0.90 -10.64 -12.01
C ASN A 207 1.28 -11.58 -10.85
N THR A 208 2.03 -11.09 -9.86
CA THR A 208 2.45 -11.88 -8.69
C THR A 208 1.24 -12.35 -7.90
N LEU A 209 0.29 -11.46 -7.60
CA LEU A 209 -0.95 -11.82 -6.89
C LEU A 209 -1.78 -12.83 -7.69
N LEU A 210 -1.95 -12.59 -8.99
CA LEU A 210 -2.71 -13.51 -9.85
C LEU A 210 -2.04 -14.88 -9.98
N THR A 211 -0.71 -14.93 -9.95
CA THR A 211 0.04 -16.20 -9.93
C THR A 211 -0.23 -17.01 -8.67
N ILE A 212 -0.35 -16.34 -7.52
CA ILE A 212 -0.70 -16.98 -6.25
C ILE A 212 -2.14 -17.50 -6.29
N VAL A 213 -3.09 -16.67 -6.75
CA VAL A 213 -4.52 -17.00 -6.76
C VAL A 213 -4.87 -18.10 -7.79
N LEU A 214 -4.29 -18.04 -8.99
CA LEU A 214 -4.65 -18.91 -10.10
C LEU A 214 -3.73 -20.13 -10.23
N GLY A 215 -2.55 -20.07 -9.62
CA GLY A 215 -1.44 -20.98 -9.87
C GLY A 215 -0.64 -20.61 -11.11
N GLU A 216 0.62 -21.04 -11.14
CA GLU A 216 1.61 -20.64 -12.16
C GLU A 216 1.14 -20.94 -13.60
N LYS A 217 0.62 -22.14 -13.84
CA LYS A 217 0.17 -22.58 -15.17
C LYS A 217 -0.98 -21.72 -15.72
N ASN A 218 -1.96 -21.42 -14.88
CA ASN A 218 -3.13 -20.62 -15.27
C ASN A 218 -2.77 -19.15 -15.42
N ALA A 219 -1.92 -18.61 -14.54
CA ALA A 219 -1.42 -17.24 -14.68
C ALA A 219 -0.59 -17.06 -15.96
N GLN A 220 0.26 -18.02 -16.32
CA GLN A 220 0.97 -17.99 -17.62
C GLN A 220 0.00 -17.99 -18.80
N THR A 221 -1.03 -18.83 -18.75
CA THR A 221 -2.07 -18.91 -19.79
C THR A 221 -2.82 -17.58 -19.92
N LEU A 222 -3.21 -16.99 -18.78
CA LEU A 222 -3.83 -15.67 -18.71
C LEU A 222 -2.96 -14.58 -19.36
N VAL A 223 -1.67 -14.54 -19.01
CA VAL A 223 -0.72 -13.56 -19.56
C VAL A 223 -0.57 -13.72 -21.07
N ILE A 224 -0.54 -14.95 -21.60
CA ILE A 224 -0.45 -15.21 -23.04
C ILE A 224 -1.69 -14.67 -23.75
N GLU A 225 -2.88 -14.99 -23.26
CA GLU A 225 -4.14 -14.52 -23.85
C GLU A 225 -4.29 -13.00 -23.77
N GLU A 226 -3.96 -12.39 -22.63
CA GLU A 226 -3.98 -10.94 -22.48
C GLU A 226 -2.99 -10.26 -23.44
N LYS A 227 -1.77 -10.80 -23.58
CA LYS A 227 -0.79 -10.27 -24.55
C LYS A 227 -1.26 -10.46 -25.99
N SER A 228 -1.95 -11.54 -26.32
CA SER A 228 -2.54 -11.78 -27.63
C SER A 228 -3.64 -10.75 -27.93
N ALA A 229 -4.54 -10.52 -26.98
CA ALA A 229 -5.61 -9.53 -27.07
C ALA A 229 -5.07 -8.10 -27.19
N ILE A 230 -4.01 -7.75 -26.46
CA ILE A 230 -3.35 -6.43 -26.58
C ILE A 230 -2.80 -6.21 -27.99
N LYS A 231 -2.19 -7.24 -28.60
CA LYS A 231 -1.65 -7.16 -29.96
C LYS A 231 -2.74 -7.02 -31.01
N SER A 232 -3.89 -7.67 -30.84
CA SER A 232 -4.97 -7.67 -31.83
C SER A 232 -5.89 -6.45 -31.72
N SER A 233 -6.10 -5.92 -30.51
CA SER A 233 -7.12 -4.89 -30.25
C SER A 233 -6.57 -3.55 -29.71
N PHE A 234 -5.25 -3.46 -29.46
CA PHE A 234 -4.59 -2.32 -28.81
C PHE A 234 -5.18 -1.93 -27.44
N GLN A 235 -5.98 -2.81 -26.82
CA GLN A 235 -6.57 -2.57 -25.51
C GLN A 235 -5.49 -2.65 -24.42
N LYS A 236 -5.42 -1.63 -23.55
CA LYS A 236 -4.51 -1.63 -22.37
C LYS A 236 -5.16 -2.24 -21.13
N ARG A 237 -6.00 -3.27 -21.32
CA ARG A 237 -6.83 -3.88 -20.27
C ARG A 237 -6.99 -5.37 -20.53
N SER A 238 -7.39 -6.09 -19.49
CA SER A 238 -7.75 -7.50 -19.61
C SER A 238 -9.05 -7.63 -20.40
N PRO A 239 -9.16 -8.58 -21.35
CA PRO A 239 -10.39 -8.87 -22.07
C PRO A 239 -11.40 -9.69 -21.24
N PHE A 240 -10.98 -10.18 -20.07
CA PHE A 240 -11.79 -11.01 -19.19
C PHE A 240 -12.61 -10.13 -18.24
N HIS A 241 -13.89 -9.91 -18.56
CA HIS A 241 -14.81 -9.07 -17.79
C HIS A 241 -15.76 -9.84 -16.87
N HIS A 242 -15.82 -11.16 -17.03
CA HIS A 242 -16.61 -12.02 -16.16
C HIS A 242 -15.82 -13.27 -15.76
N ARG A 243 -16.12 -13.77 -14.56
CA ARG A 243 -15.56 -15.01 -14.01
C ARG A 243 -15.67 -16.19 -14.99
N SER A 244 -16.82 -16.33 -15.63
CA SER A 244 -17.09 -17.40 -16.60
C SER A 244 -16.09 -17.43 -17.76
N ASN A 245 -15.53 -16.27 -18.15
CA ASN A 245 -14.49 -16.21 -19.17
C ASN A 245 -13.18 -16.88 -18.71
N LEU A 246 -12.79 -16.67 -17.44
CA LEU A 246 -11.61 -17.34 -16.86
C LEU A 246 -11.87 -18.83 -16.64
N GLU A 247 -13.04 -19.21 -16.15
CA GLU A 247 -13.40 -20.63 -15.96
C GLU A 247 -13.37 -21.40 -17.29
N THR A 248 -13.83 -20.76 -18.37
CA THR A 248 -13.73 -21.33 -19.72
C THR A 248 -12.26 -21.49 -20.14
N LEU A 249 -11.44 -20.46 -19.91
CA LEU A 249 -10.01 -20.48 -20.24
C LEU A 249 -9.27 -21.58 -19.48
N PHE A 250 -9.65 -21.84 -18.23
CA PHE A 250 -9.01 -22.80 -17.34
C PHE A 250 -9.75 -24.13 -17.27
N SER A 251 -10.70 -24.41 -18.17
CA SER A 251 -11.51 -25.63 -18.14
C SER A 251 -10.71 -26.95 -18.06
N HIS A 252 -9.48 -26.96 -18.56
CA HIS A 252 -8.56 -28.10 -18.49
C HIS A 252 -7.70 -28.16 -17.23
N ASN A 253 -7.60 -27.07 -16.45
CA ASN A 253 -6.89 -26.99 -15.17
C ASN A 253 -7.59 -25.93 -14.28
N PRO A 254 -8.79 -26.21 -13.78
CA PRO A 254 -9.54 -25.21 -13.03
C PRO A 254 -8.73 -24.81 -11.78
N PRO A 255 -8.59 -23.51 -11.48
CA PRO A 255 -8.05 -23.08 -10.20
C PRO A 255 -8.96 -23.55 -9.06
N GLU A 256 -8.43 -23.59 -7.84
CA GLU A 256 -9.24 -23.89 -6.67
C GLU A 256 -10.44 -22.93 -6.58
N SER A 257 -11.64 -23.48 -6.46
CA SER A 257 -12.88 -22.73 -6.62
C SER A 257 -13.00 -21.57 -5.62
N SER A 258 -12.48 -21.76 -4.40
CA SER A 258 -12.47 -20.77 -3.32
C SER A 258 -11.58 -19.56 -3.61
N SER A 259 -10.53 -19.74 -4.42
CA SER A 259 -9.59 -18.65 -4.76
C SER A 259 -10.16 -17.71 -5.82
N LEU A 260 -11.00 -18.22 -6.74
CA LEU A 260 -11.72 -17.39 -7.71
C LEU A 260 -12.79 -16.51 -7.06
N ASP A 261 -13.36 -16.94 -5.94
CA ASP A 261 -14.37 -16.17 -5.20
C ASP A 261 -13.80 -14.86 -4.63
N LEU A 262 -12.48 -14.74 -4.53
CA LEU A 262 -11.78 -13.53 -4.09
C LEU A 262 -11.71 -12.44 -5.17
N LEU A 263 -11.90 -12.82 -6.44
CA LEU A 263 -11.74 -11.94 -7.59
C LEU A 263 -13.04 -11.23 -7.94
N ASP A 264 -12.99 -9.90 -7.91
CA ASP A 264 -14.01 -9.06 -8.53
C ASP A 264 -13.57 -8.61 -9.92
N PHE A 265 -14.51 -8.73 -10.87
CA PHE A 265 -14.30 -8.43 -12.29
C PHE A 265 -14.91 -7.09 -12.68
N GLU A 266 -15.55 -6.36 -11.76
CA GLU A 266 -16.07 -5.04 -12.07
C GLU A 266 -14.93 -4.07 -12.40
N TYR A 267 -14.99 -3.52 -13.61
CA TYR A 267 -14.06 -2.46 -14.01
C TYR A 267 -14.57 -1.12 -13.52
N VAL A 268 -14.17 -0.72 -12.32
CA VAL A 268 -14.43 0.65 -11.85
C VAL A 268 -13.45 1.57 -12.53
N SER A 269 -13.92 2.54 -13.33
CA SER A 269 -13.02 3.51 -13.97
C SER A 269 -12.65 4.61 -12.97
N SER A 270 -11.42 5.13 -13.00
CA SER A 270 -11.03 6.29 -12.16
C SER A 270 -11.78 7.59 -12.51
N LYS A 271 -12.67 7.56 -13.51
CA LYS A 271 -13.48 8.70 -13.96
C LYS A 271 -14.88 8.72 -13.34
N GLU A 272 -15.27 7.74 -12.54
CA GLU A 272 -16.55 7.78 -11.83
C GLU A 272 -16.47 8.76 -10.65
N LYS A 273 -17.11 9.92 -10.89
CA LYS A 273 -17.47 11.02 -9.97
C LYS A 273 -16.53 11.25 -8.78
N ARG A 274 -15.50 12.06 -9.01
CA ARG A 274 -14.96 12.94 -7.96
C ARG A 274 -16.11 13.85 -7.49
N VAL A 275 -16.57 13.67 -6.26
CA VAL A 275 -17.52 14.61 -5.66
C VAL A 275 -16.75 15.91 -5.44
N MET A 276 -17.03 16.90 -6.27
CA MET A 276 -16.51 18.24 -6.08
C MET A 276 -17.22 18.82 -4.85
N TYR A 277 -16.54 18.87 -3.73
CA TYR A 277 -17.04 19.57 -2.55
C TYR A 277 -16.64 21.04 -2.69
N GLN A 278 -17.63 21.92 -2.74
CA GLN A 278 -17.40 23.36 -2.70
C GLN A 278 -17.64 23.82 -1.27
N ASP A 279 -16.60 24.29 -0.60
CA ASP A 279 -16.71 24.88 0.73
C ASP A 279 -17.59 26.15 0.62
N PRO A 280 -18.74 26.21 1.30
CA PRO A 280 -19.66 27.34 1.20
C PRO A 280 -19.10 28.65 1.79
N ALA A 281 -18.09 28.59 2.66
CA ALA A 281 -17.47 29.77 3.26
C ALA A 281 -16.35 30.35 2.39
N THR A 282 -15.58 29.50 1.73
CA THR A 282 -14.38 29.93 0.97
C THR A 282 -14.57 29.88 -0.54
N GLN A 283 -15.66 29.27 -1.03
CA GLN A 283 -15.93 29.00 -2.45
C GLN A 283 -14.87 28.11 -3.13
N ILE A 284 -13.94 27.53 -2.36
CA ILE A 284 -12.89 26.67 -2.87
C ILE A 284 -13.48 25.29 -3.15
N THR A 285 -13.26 24.80 -4.37
CA THR A 285 -13.61 23.44 -4.75
C THR A 285 -12.47 22.50 -4.39
N VAL A 286 -12.70 21.61 -3.45
CA VAL A 286 -11.76 20.56 -3.08
C VAL A 286 -12.24 19.26 -3.72
N ILE A 287 -11.29 18.52 -4.29
CA ILE A 287 -11.54 17.15 -4.74
C ILE A 287 -11.57 16.31 -3.47
N ALA A 288 -12.75 15.88 -3.05
CA ALA A 288 -12.86 14.90 -1.97
C ALA A 288 -12.28 13.55 -2.47
N PRO A 289 -11.52 12.82 -1.63
CA PRO A 289 -11.09 11.46 -1.94
C PRO A 289 -12.28 10.52 -2.19
#